data_AF-A0AAV1UCQ3-F1
#
_entry.id   AF-A0AAV1UCQ3-F1
#
_cell.length_a   1.000
_cell.length_b   1.000
_cell.length_c   1.000
_cell.angle_alpha   90.00
_cell.angle_beta   90.00
_cell.angle_gamma   90.00
#
_symmetry.space_group_name_H-M   'P 1'
#
loop_
_entity.id
_entity.type
_entity.pdbx_description
1 polymer ?
#
loop_
_entity_poly.entity_id
_entity_poly.type
_entity_poly.pdbx_seq_one_letter_code
_entity_poly.pdbx_strand_id
1 'polypeptide(L)'
;MRQFLCMAMVSVSFLSEAGVVPTNMNRSINAPNALAIPSRLGMNASNTSGLMDADNSLVNVTDFASSRSDEARVNPQFLDEALETLSTSEALGVVHPAELYKRLGIQVTDEHDLQVNKIKQWFKHVDAYRIRDETYGETSEINDMLGSAKKFELARFLHRLRGVPGMKGRADSLQKALASILGRNTGKIFPLWLEDGVTPIKAYYMMPIPRKTTITGVEKEKYQCTAARRSMLEKWLDYVHDYVEKGHVYGNDAIVSLLVDKQGKEESVEFFHYLRLHTYKSEVAVSLQRALAVEHPDTLELMFKLWLNDKVDPGLVYEMMPIAAEKGLKGLHNREWWPDIYDNLMKWREYVKAFNDQRHAEMEYHRKHTYGISSSSAKTFSEDDVFSQLILHSVMEDLVAFLGYIQSVMGMDSFVSKMYKYLFKTSPVETEDLIFDQWVLLDLEAADVYDSMPISIDVDELKAIHKGFAPQAFCVYLEQLLRYVDRVRTRDQVRAEFSDDVLISLLKENASAESLRDYLKELGKGHRKERASQLLAALDADG
;
A
#
# COMPACT_ATOMS: atom_id res chain seq x y z
N MET A 1 4.35 -16.32 35.77
CA MET A 1 5.78 -15.91 35.73
C MET A 1 6.25 -16.00 34.30
N ARG A 2 6.17 -14.88 33.57
CA ARG A 2 6.59 -14.77 32.16
C ARG A 2 7.89 -13.98 32.13
N GLN A 3 8.93 -14.56 31.53
CA GLN A 3 10.19 -13.88 31.26
C GLN A 3 10.05 -13.02 30.00
N PHE A 4 10.31 -11.73 30.20
CA PHE A 4 10.66 -10.72 29.21
C PHE A 4 12.16 -10.84 28.90
N LEU A 5 12.56 -10.68 27.64
CA LEU A 5 13.73 -9.90 27.17
C LEU A 5 14.12 -10.32 25.75
N CYS A 6 14.01 -9.39 24.80
CA CYS A 6 14.91 -9.27 23.64
C CYS A 6 14.69 -7.90 23.00
N MET A 7 15.39 -6.87 23.51
CA MET A 7 15.79 -5.71 22.70
C MET A 7 17.22 -5.96 22.24
N ALA A 8 17.44 -5.99 20.92
CA ALA A 8 18.77 -6.00 20.35
C ALA A 8 19.26 -4.54 20.24
N MET A 9 20.27 -4.19 21.02
CA MET A 9 21.14 -3.04 20.75
C MET A 9 22.13 -3.46 19.67
N VAL A 10 22.17 -2.76 18.54
CA VAL A 10 23.30 -2.82 17.60
C VAL A 10 24.23 -1.67 17.95
N SER A 11 25.28 -1.98 18.71
CA SER A 11 26.44 -1.10 18.91
C SER A 11 27.41 -1.33 17.74
N VAL A 12 27.64 -0.31 16.91
CA VAL A 12 28.71 -0.31 15.91
C VAL A 12 29.98 0.23 16.58
N SER A 13 30.93 -0.66 16.83
CA SER A 13 32.28 -0.30 17.29
C SER A 13 33.18 -0.06 16.08
N PHE A 14 33.73 1.15 15.99
CA PHE A 14 34.86 1.50 15.13
C PHE A 14 36.14 0.82 15.62
N LEU A 15 36.90 0.20 14.71
CA LEU A 15 38.32 -0.06 14.89
C LEU A 15 39.08 0.57 13.72
N SER A 16 40.07 1.37 14.08
CA SER A 16 40.98 2.07 13.19
C SER A 16 42.02 1.11 12.63
N GLU A 17 42.41 1.30 11.38
CA GLU A 17 43.76 0.97 10.93
C GLU A 17 44.25 1.99 9.90
N ALA A 18 45.55 2.21 9.92
CA ALA A 18 46.22 3.44 9.55
C ALA A 18 46.64 3.53 8.08
N GLY A 19 46.66 4.77 7.58
CA GLY A 19 47.79 5.34 6.83
C GLY A 19 47.91 5.01 5.35
N VAL A 20 47.73 6.02 4.49
CA VAL A 20 48.74 6.62 3.58
C VAL A 20 48.07 7.76 2.80
N VAL A 21 48.76 8.90 2.69
CA VAL A 21 48.38 10.17 2.03
C VAL A 21 49.48 10.46 0.97
N PRO A 22 49.26 11.27 -0.09
CA PRO A 22 48.27 11.21 -1.16
C PRO A 22 48.97 11.23 -2.55
N THR A 23 48.23 11.18 -3.65
CA THR A 23 48.70 11.81 -4.89
C THR A 23 47.55 12.44 -5.66
N ASN A 24 47.72 13.74 -5.92
CA ASN A 24 46.96 14.57 -6.85
C ASN A 24 46.68 13.87 -8.18
N MET A 25 45.44 13.93 -8.66
CA MET A 25 45.17 14.25 -10.06
C MET A 25 43.85 15.01 -10.22
N ASN A 26 43.96 16.06 -11.02
CA ASN A 26 42.97 17.01 -11.47
C ASN A 26 42.17 16.45 -12.67
N ARG A 27 40.96 16.98 -12.89
CA ARG A 27 40.06 16.84 -14.08
C ARG A 27 39.38 15.46 -14.20
N SER A 28 38.15 15.30 -14.69
CA SER A 28 37.36 16.10 -15.62
C SER A 28 35.86 15.83 -15.38
N ILE A 29 35.06 16.88 -15.50
CA ILE A 29 33.60 16.83 -15.66
C ILE A 29 33.29 16.08 -16.95
N ASN A 30 32.40 15.09 -16.88
CA ASN A 30 31.59 14.60 -18.00
C ASN A 30 30.32 13.92 -17.46
N ALA A 31 29.18 14.49 -17.83
CA ALA A 31 27.86 13.87 -17.69
C ALA A 31 27.77 12.58 -18.54
N PRO A 32 26.85 11.67 -18.20
CA PRO A 32 25.90 11.30 -19.25
C PRO A 32 24.47 11.04 -18.76
N ASN A 33 23.56 11.54 -19.60
CA ASN A 33 22.37 10.88 -20.13
C ASN A 33 21.26 10.39 -19.18
N ALA A 34 20.17 11.15 -19.28
CA ALA A 34 18.81 10.79 -18.97
C ALA A 34 18.42 9.40 -19.51
N LEU A 35 17.92 8.55 -18.62
CA LEU A 35 17.13 7.38 -18.95
C LEU A 35 15.65 7.77 -18.94
N ALA A 36 15.04 7.61 -20.11
CA ALA A 36 13.63 7.86 -20.36
C ALA A 36 12.74 6.89 -19.55
N ILE A 37 11.77 7.46 -18.84
CA ILE A 37 10.63 6.75 -18.26
C ILE A 37 9.60 6.52 -19.38
N PRO A 38 9.03 5.32 -19.56
CA PRO A 38 7.98 5.11 -20.53
C PRO A 38 6.67 5.78 -20.08
N SER A 39 6.14 6.61 -20.97
CA SER A 39 4.89 7.33 -20.83
C SER A 39 3.70 6.39 -20.63
N ARG A 40 2.85 6.73 -19.64
CA ARG A 40 1.43 6.37 -19.62
C ARG A 40 0.79 6.80 -20.94
N LEU A 41 0.27 5.84 -21.72
CA LEU A 41 -0.69 6.12 -22.79
C LEU A 41 -1.99 5.39 -22.48
N GLY A 42 -3.05 6.19 -22.49
CA GLY A 42 -4.41 5.80 -22.17
C GLY A 42 -5.02 4.84 -23.18
N MET A 43 -6.07 4.20 -22.70
CA MET A 43 -7.05 3.50 -23.51
C MET A 43 -7.62 4.42 -24.60
N ASN A 44 -7.72 3.89 -25.82
CA ASN A 44 -8.86 4.18 -26.68
C ASN A 44 -9.22 2.93 -27.49
N ALA A 45 -10.49 2.56 -27.38
CA ALA A 45 -11.14 1.58 -28.23
C ALA A 45 -11.39 2.19 -29.62
N SER A 46 -11.26 1.39 -30.68
CA SER A 46 -12.17 1.38 -31.84
C SER A 46 -11.83 0.25 -32.81
N ASN A 47 -12.91 -0.30 -33.37
CA ASN A 47 -13.02 -1.37 -34.37
C ASN A 47 -12.22 -1.11 -35.66
N THR A 48 -11.83 -2.18 -36.35
CA THR A 48 -12.11 -2.38 -37.79
C THR A 48 -11.89 -3.83 -38.22
N SER A 49 -12.90 -4.36 -38.90
CA SER A 49 -12.96 -5.57 -39.72
C SER A 49 -12.37 -5.36 -41.12
N GLY A 50 -11.95 -6.46 -41.77
CA GLY A 50 -11.63 -6.57 -43.20
C GLY A 50 -10.36 -7.42 -43.41
N LEU A 51 -10.40 -8.71 -43.70
CA LEU A 51 -10.82 -9.41 -44.92
C LEU A 51 -10.02 -8.98 -46.17
N MET A 52 -9.02 -9.77 -46.58
CA MET A 52 -8.97 -10.42 -47.90
C MET A 52 -7.76 -11.34 -48.07
N ASP A 53 -8.02 -12.39 -48.85
CA ASP A 53 -7.24 -13.56 -49.23
C ASP A 53 -5.93 -13.30 -49.99
N ALA A 54 -5.02 -14.28 -49.98
CA ALA A 54 -4.84 -15.22 -51.12
C ALA A 54 -3.41 -15.76 -51.25
N ASP A 55 -3.36 -17.09 -51.35
CA ASP A 55 -2.62 -17.91 -52.32
C ASP A 55 -1.14 -18.29 -52.21
N ASN A 56 -1.00 -19.62 -52.31
CA ASN A 56 -0.04 -20.43 -53.09
C ASN A 56 1.41 -20.58 -52.62
N SER A 57 1.79 -21.82 -52.29
CA SER A 57 2.46 -22.69 -53.29
C SER A 57 2.84 -24.05 -52.69
N LEU A 58 2.44 -25.11 -53.40
CA LEU A 58 2.94 -26.48 -53.30
C LEU A 58 4.47 -26.56 -53.51
N VAL A 59 5.13 -27.51 -52.84
CA VAL A 59 6.01 -28.52 -53.47
C VAL A 59 5.84 -29.85 -52.71
N ASN A 60 5.87 -30.92 -53.50
CA ASN A 60 5.42 -32.28 -53.23
C ASN A 60 6.64 -33.24 -53.15
N VAL A 61 6.39 -34.52 -52.81
CA VAL A 61 7.24 -35.73 -53.04
C VAL A 61 8.29 -36.03 -51.93
N THR A 62 8.43 -37.22 -51.29
CA THR A 62 8.08 -38.63 -51.59
C THR A 62 7.99 -39.49 -50.32
N ASP A 63 7.05 -40.44 -50.32
CA ASP A 63 7.12 -41.87 -49.96
C ASP A 63 8.14 -42.42 -48.91
N PHE A 64 7.59 -43.06 -47.88
CA PHE A 64 8.04 -44.40 -47.44
C PHE A 64 6.86 -45.19 -46.86
N ALA A 65 6.71 -46.43 -47.32
CA ALA A 65 5.59 -47.31 -47.05
C ALA A 65 5.80 -48.21 -45.82
N SER A 66 4.65 -48.57 -45.21
CA SER A 66 4.32 -49.87 -44.59
C SER A 66 4.76 -50.15 -43.15
N SER A 67 3.79 -50.13 -42.24
CA SER A 67 3.25 -51.39 -41.66
C SER A 67 1.89 -51.17 -41.00
N ARG A 68 0.95 -52.05 -41.36
CA ARG A 68 -0.44 -52.14 -40.91
C ARG A 68 -0.51 -52.61 -39.45
N SER A 69 -1.34 -51.93 -38.66
CA SER A 69 -2.20 -52.57 -37.66
C SER A 69 -3.61 -52.03 -37.88
N ASP A 70 -4.54 -52.92 -38.19
CA ASP A 70 -5.95 -52.62 -38.47
C ASP A 70 -6.65 -52.11 -37.21
N GLU A 71 -6.67 -50.79 -37.02
CA GLU A 71 -7.73 -50.11 -36.27
C GLU A 71 -8.65 -49.43 -37.28
N ALA A 72 -9.93 -49.76 -37.18
CA ALA A 72 -10.98 -49.21 -38.03
C ALA A 72 -10.94 -47.67 -37.96
N ARG A 73 -10.40 -47.04 -39.01
CA ARG A 73 -10.49 -45.59 -39.23
C ARG A 73 -11.96 -45.24 -39.43
N VAL A 74 -12.60 -44.80 -38.35
CA VAL A 74 -13.92 -44.17 -38.41
C VAL A 74 -13.76 -42.87 -39.19
N ASN A 75 -14.46 -42.78 -40.33
CA ASN A 75 -14.46 -41.60 -41.19
C ASN A 75 -15.11 -40.42 -40.44
N PRO A 76 -14.41 -39.29 -40.22
CA PRO A 76 -14.95 -38.14 -39.48
C PRO A 76 -16.28 -37.62 -40.06
N GLN A 77 -16.45 -37.69 -41.38
CA GLN A 77 -17.68 -37.27 -42.05
C GLN A 77 -18.91 -38.13 -41.68
N PHE A 78 -18.73 -39.43 -41.40
CA PHE A 78 -19.82 -40.31 -40.98
C PHE A 78 -20.24 -40.07 -39.52
N LEU A 79 -19.32 -39.60 -38.69
CA LEU A 79 -19.64 -39.17 -37.32
C LEU A 79 -20.43 -37.86 -37.34
N ASP A 80 -20.06 -36.91 -38.19
CA ASP A 80 -20.80 -35.65 -38.33
C ASP A 80 -22.21 -35.87 -38.91
N GLU A 81 -22.39 -36.78 -39.87
CA GLU A 81 -23.71 -37.10 -40.46
C GLU A 81 -24.60 -37.93 -39.51
N ALA A 82 -24.03 -38.84 -38.71
CA ALA A 82 -24.72 -39.56 -37.64
C ALA A 82 -25.09 -38.65 -36.45
N LEU A 83 -24.27 -37.64 -36.16
CA LEU A 83 -24.52 -36.64 -35.12
C LEU A 83 -25.49 -35.55 -35.59
N GLU A 84 -25.51 -35.21 -36.88
CA GLU A 84 -26.54 -34.36 -37.48
C GLU A 84 -27.90 -35.06 -37.49
N THR A 85 -27.96 -36.36 -37.82
CA THR A 85 -29.22 -37.13 -37.77
C THR A 85 -29.75 -37.34 -36.35
N LEU A 86 -28.88 -37.38 -35.33
CA LEU A 86 -29.28 -37.28 -33.91
C LEU A 86 -29.73 -35.86 -33.53
N SER A 87 -29.29 -34.83 -34.25
CA SER A 87 -29.59 -33.40 -34.00
C SER A 87 -30.89 -32.91 -34.66
N THR A 88 -31.47 -33.62 -35.62
CA THR A 88 -32.58 -33.15 -36.48
C THR A 88 -33.97 -33.69 -36.15
N SER A 89 -34.22 -34.27 -34.97
CA SER A 89 -35.56 -34.80 -34.63
C SER A 89 -36.13 -34.16 -33.36
N GLU A 90 -37.43 -33.85 -33.42
CA GLU A 90 -38.33 -33.45 -32.32
C GLU A 90 -38.18 -34.30 -31.03
N ALA A 91 -37.49 -35.43 -31.10
CA ALA A 91 -37.10 -36.30 -29.98
C ALA A 91 -36.05 -35.72 -29.00
N LEU A 92 -35.23 -34.73 -29.39
CA LEU A 92 -34.23 -34.13 -28.46
C LEU A 92 -34.88 -33.41 -27.27
N GLY A 93 -36.14 -33.02 -27.40
CA GLY A 93 -36.87 -32.44 -26.28
C GLY A 93 -37.22 -33.39 -25.13
N VAL A 94 -36.99 -34.70 -25.29
CA VAL A 94 -37.48 -35.75 -24.38
C VAL A 94 -36.34 -36.47 -23.65
N VAL A 95 -35.14 -36.52 -24.22
CA VAL A 95 -34.02 -37.28 -23.63
C VAL A 95 -33.32 -36.44 -22.55
N HIS A 96 -33.26 -36.96 -21.33
CA HIS A 96 -32.60 -36.30 -20.21
C HIS A 96 -31.10 -36.08 -20.51
N PRO A 97 -30.50 -34.91 -20.21
CA PRO A 97 -29.13 -34.60 -20.60
C PRO A 97 -28.08 -35.61 -20.12
N ALA A 98 -28.23 -36.16 -18.92
CA ALA A 98 -27.36 -37.22 -18.38
C ALA A 98 -27.34 -38.49 -19.25
N GLU A 99 -28.48 -38.84 -19.86
CA GLU A 99 -28.58 -40.01 -20.73
C GLU A 99 -27.91 -39.73 -22.08
N LEU A 100 -28.14 -38.54 -22.65
CA LEU A 100 -27.46 -38.13 -23.88
C LEU A 100 -25.94 -38.07 -23.69
N TYR A 101 -25.46 -37.56 -22.55
CA TYR A 101 -24.04 -37.52 -22.22
C TYR A 101 -23.40 -38.91 -22.33
N LYS A 102 -24.06 -39.91 -21.74
CA LYS A 102 -23.62 -41.32 -21.81
C LYS A 102 -23.69 -41.87 -23.25
N ARG A 103 -24.75 -41.58 -24.00
CA ARG A 103 -24.91 -42.04 -25.39
C ARG A 103 -23.87 -41.47 -26.34
N LEU A 104 -23.47 -40.21 -26.16
CA LEU A 104 -22.40 -39.58 -26.94
C LEU A 104 -21.02 -40.17 -26.64
N GLY A 105 -20.90 -40.96 -25.56
CA GLY A 105 -19.64 -41.55 -25.13
C GLY A 105 -18.59 -40.48 -24.85
N ILE A 106 -19.01 -39.37 -24.22
CA ILE A 106 -18.10 -38.28 -23.85
C ILE A 106 -17.19 -38.80 -22.75
N GLN A 107 -15.88 -38.76 -23.01
CA GLN A 107 -14.86 -39.08 -22.02
C GLN A 107 -14.04 -37.82 -21.79
N VAL A 108 -13.96 -37.39 -20.53
CA VAL A 108 -13.15 -36.24 -20.14
C VAL A 108 -11.71 -36.73 -19.98
N THR A 109 -11.01 -36.80 -21.11
CA THR A 109 -9.60 -37.16 -21.21
C THR A 109 -8.77 -36.00 -21.75
N ASP A 110 -7.47 -36.22 -21.95
CA ASP A 110 -6.57 -35.24 -22.56
C ASP A 110 -6.66 -35.19 -24.09
N GLU A 111 -7.43 -36.08 -24.74
CA GLU A 111 -7.66 -36.07 -26.18
C GLU A 111 -8.66 -34.98 -26.60
N HIS A 112 -8.14 -33.91 -27.22
CA HIS A 112 -8.76 -32.60 -27.20
C HIS A 112 -9.92 -32.42 -28.21
N ASP A 113 -9.74 -32.74 -29.49
CA ASP A 113 -10.62 -32.18 -30.53
C ASP A 113 -11.94 -32.95 -30.70
N LEU A 114 -11.91 -34.28 -30.65
CA LEU A 114 -13.13 -35.10 -30.80
C LEU A 114 -14.08 -34.94 -29.61
N GLN A 115 -13.54 -34.82 -28.41
CA GLN A 115 -14.34 -34.62 -27.19
C GLN A 115 -14.94 -33.20 -27.13
N VAL A 116 -14.24 -32.19 -27.66
CA VAL A 116 -14.75 -30.82 -27.73
C VAL A 116 -15.98 -30.70 -28.64
N ASN A 117 -16.05 -31.42 -29.75
CA ASN A 117 -17.25 -31.37 -30.61
C ASN A 117 -18.46 -32.06 -29.95
N LYS A 118 -18.24 -33.22 -29.33
CA LYS A 118 -19.29 -33.95 -28.60
C LYS A 118 -19.81 -33.14 -27.41
N ILE A 119 -18.93 -32.50 -26.64
CA ILE A 119 -19.36 -31.68 -25.50
C ILE A 119 -20.13 -30.43 -25.96
N LYS A 120 -19.75 -29.81 -27.08
CA LYS A 120 -20.51 -28.68 -27.67
C LYS A 120 -21.94 -29.09 -28.03
N GLN A 121 -22.09 -30.25 -28.66
CA GLN A 121 -23.40 -30.79 -29.00
C GLN A 121 -24.23 -31.09 -27.76
N TRP A 122 -23.61 -31.72 -26.75
CA TRP A 122 -24.27 -31.96 -25.48
C TRP A 122 -24.70 -30.66 -24.78
N PHE A 123 -23.85 -29.63 -24.76
CA PHE A 123 -24.19 -28.32 -24.19
C PHE A 123 -25.36 -27.64 -24.92
N LYS A 124 -25.41 -27.71 -26.25
CA LYS A 124 -26.56 -27.21 -27.03
C LYS A 124 -27.86 -27.93 -26.62
N HIS A 125 -27.78 -29.23 -26.36
CA HIS A 125 -28.91 -30.01 -25.86
C HIS A 125 -29.30 -29.63 -24.43
N VAL A 126 -28.32 -29.47 -23.53
CA VAL A 126 -28.56 -28.99 -22.16
C VAL A 126 -29.28 -27.64 -22.18
N ASP A 127 -28.88 -26.71 -23.04
CA ASP A 127 -29.51 -25.40 -23.15
C ASP A 127 -30.96 -25.52 -23.63
N ALA A 128 -31.22 -26.36 -24.64
CA ALA A 128 -32.57 -26.63 -25.11
C ALA A 128 -33.45 -27.31 -24.04
N TYR A 129 -32.86 -28.20 -23.23
CA TYR A 129 -33.54 -28.89 -22.14
C TYR A 129 -33.87 -27.94 -20.99
N ARG A 130 -32.94 -27.06 -20.60
CA ARG A 130 -33.12 -26.07 -19.52
C ARG A 130 -34.28 -25.10 -19.77
N ILE A 131 -34.58 -24.79 -21.03
CA ILE A 131 -35.76 -23.98 -21.40
C ILE A 131 -37.08 -24.67 -20.98
N ARG A 132 -37.10 -26.00 -20.89
CA ARG A 132 -38.27 -26.80 -20.52
C ARG A 132 -38.29 -27.18 -19.04
N ASP A 133 -37.12 -27.45 -18.48
CA ASP A 133 -36.92 -27.87 -17.11
C ASP A 133 -35.87 -27.00 -16.43
N GLU A 134 -36.35 -25.98 -15.71
CA GLU A 134 -35.51 -24.99 -15.03
C GLU A 134 -34.66 -25.59 -13.90
N THR A 135 -34.93 -26.85 -13.49
CA THR A 135 -34.19 -27.49 -12.39
C THR A 135 -32.83 -28.05 -12.82
N TYR A 136 -32.59 -28.23 -14.12
CA TYR A 136 -31.33 -28.74 -14.65
C TYR A 136 -30.28 -27.61 -14.80
N GLY A 137 -29.55 -27.36 -13.71
CA GLY A 137 -28.51 -26.33 -13.62
C GLY A 137 -27.07 -26.86 -13.78
N GLU A 138 -26.09 -25.96 -13.59
CA GLU A 138 -24.65 -26.26 -13.76
C GLU A 138 -24.15 -27.33 -12.79
N THR A 139 -24.76 -27.44 -11.60
CA THR A 139 -24.44 -28.50 -10.63
C THR A 139 -24.76 -29.89 -11.19
N SER A 140 -25.88 -30.03 -11.90
CA SER A 140 -26.29 -31.27 -12.55
C SER A 140 -25.35 -31.62 -13.71
N GLU A 141 -24.97 -30.62 -14.52
CA GLU A 141 -23.97 -30.79 -15.57
C GLU A 141 -22.64 -31.33 -15.02
N ILE A 142 -22.13 -30.75 -13.93
CA ILE A 142 -20.89 -31.21 -13.31
C ILE A 142 -21.04 -32.63 -12.74
N ASN A 143 -22.17 -32.97 -12.12
CA ASN A 143 -22.39 -34.31 -11.61
C ASN A 143 -22.40 -35.36 -12.73
N ASP A 144 -22.98 -35.04 -13.89
CA ASP A 144 -22.96 -35.91 -15.05
C ASP A 144 -21.52 -36.11 -15.57
N MET A 145 -20.74 -35.02 -15.67
CA MET A 145 -19.33 -35.08 -16.08
C MET A 145 -18.46 -35.86 -15.08
N LEU A 146 -18.67 -35.66 -13.78
CA LEU A 146 -17.99 -36.39 -12.69
C LEU A 146 -18.34 -37.88 -12.69
N GLY A 147 -19.46 -38.29 -13.29
CA GLY A 147 -19.78 -39.70 -13.51
C GLY A 147 -18.81 -40.40 -14.48
N SER A 148 -18.05 -39.63 -15.26
CA SER A 148 -17.13 -40.14 -16.29
C SER A 148 -15.65 -39.77 -16.07
N ALA A 149 -15.33 -38.91 -15.09
CA ALA A 149 -13.96 -38.45 -14.86
C ALA A 149 -13.67 -38.05 -13.43
N LYS A 150 -12.37 -38.06 -13.07
CA LYS A 150 -11.94 -37.57 -11.76
C LYS A 150 -12.06 -36.05 -11.69
N LYS A 151 -12.28 -35.54 -10.47
CA LYS A 151 -12.42 -34.10 -10.17
C LYS A 151 -11.30 -33.24 -10.78
N PHE A 152 -10.06 -33.72 -10.74
CA PHE A 152 -8.89 -33.00 -11.24
C PHE A 152 -8.79 -33.02 -12.77
N GLU A 153 -9.08 -34.17 -13.39
CA GLU A 153 -9.15 -34.31 -14.85
C GLU A 153 -10.24 -33.40 -15.41
N LEU A 154 -11.40 -33.33 -14.73
CA LEU A 154 -12.48 -32.42 -15.07
C LEU A 154 -12.09 -30.95 -14.92
N ALA A 155 -11.41 -30.56 -13.85
CA ALA A 155 -10.94 -29.17 -13.67
C ALA A 155 -10.00 -28.73 -14.82
N ARG A 156 -9.07 -29.60 -15.23
CA ARG A 156 -8.14 -29.34 -16.34
C ARG A 156 -8.88 -29.30 -17.69
N PHE A 157 -9.82 -30.21 -17.93
CA PHE A 157 -10.66 -30.19 -19.12
C PHE A 157 -11.48 -28.91 -19.24
N LEU A 158 -12.17 -28.51 -18.16
CA LEU A 158 -12.92 -27.25 -18.13
C LEU A 158 -12.00 -26.04 -18.32
N HIS A 159 -10.74 -26.11 -17.86
CA HIS A 159 -9.78 -25.04 -18.11
C HIS A 159 -9.45 -24.91 -19.61
N ARG A 160 -9.17 -26.03 -20.28
CA ARG A 160 -8.91 -26.07 -21.73
C ARG A 160 -10.12 -25.58 -22.54
N LEU A 161 -11.34 -25.93 -22.13
CA LEU A 161 -12.57 -25.45 -22.77
C LEU A 161 -12.67 -23.92 -22.83
N ARG A 162 -11.98 -23.17 -21.96
CA ARG A 162 -11.98 -21.70 -22.01
C ARG A 162 -11.29 -21.15 -23.26
N GLY A 163 -10.33 -21.90 -23.80
CA GLY A 163 -9.63 -21.56 -25.05
C GLY A 163 -10.47 -21.83 -26.30
N VAL A 164 -11.57 -22.58 -26.17
CA VAL A 164 -12.46 -22.89 -27.28
C VAL A 164 -13.36 -21.68 -27.58
N PRO A 165 -13.43 -21.21 -28.84
CA PRO A 165 -14.29 -20.08 -29.21
C PRO A 165 -15.74 -20.25 -28.73
N GLY A 166 -16.27 -19.23 -28.06
CA GLY A 166 -17.64 -19.21 -27.51
C GLY A 166 -17.84 -19.95 -26.19
N MET A 167 -16.84 -20.68 -25.67
CA MET A 167 -17.02 -21.55 -24.49
C MET A 167 -16.53 -20.96 -23.17
N LYS A 168 -15.79 -19.84 -23.20
CA LYS A 168 -15.21 -19.20 -22.01
C LYS A 168 -16.22 -19.01 -20.86
N GLY A 169 -17.38 -18.41 -21.15
CA GLY A 169 -18.39 -18.13 -20.12
C GLY A 169 -18.94 -19.39 -19.47
N ARG A 170 -19.27 -20.42 -20.27
CA ARG A 170 -19.77 -21.69 -19.76
C ARG A 170 -18.71 -22.45 -18.97
N ALA A 171 -17.48 -22.48 -19.48
CA ALA A 171 -16.35 -23.09 -18.79
C ALA A 171 -16.08 -22.43 -17.42
N ASP A 172 -16.13 -21.10 -17.34
CA ASP A 172 -16.01 -20.36 -16.07
C ASP A 172 -17.17 -20.72 -15.11
N SER A 173 -18.42 -20.80 -15.59
CA SER A 173 -19.57 -21.22 -14.78
C SER A 173 -19.46 -22.66 -14.27
N LEU A 174 -19.00 -23.59 -15.11
CA LEU A 174 -18.79 -24.99 -14.75
C LEU A 174 -17.63 -25.15 -13.76
N GLN A 175 -16.55 -24.37 -13.91
CA GLN A 175 -15.46 -24.32 -12.92
C GLN A 175 -15.96 -23.86 -11.55
N LYS A 176 -16.82 -22.83 -11.51
CA LYS A 176 -17.46 -22.38 -10.26
C LYS A 176 -18.32 -23.48 -9.64
N ALA A 177 -19.15 -24.14 -10.45
CA ALA A 177 -20.00 -25.22 -9.97
C ALA A 177 -19.16 -26.38 -9.40
N LEU A 178 -18.09 -26.77 -10.10
CA LEU A 178 -17.14 -27.78 -9.63
C LEU A 178 -16.48 -27.37 -8.31
N ALA A 179 -15.97 -26.14 -8.22
CA ALA A 179 -15.38 -25.63 -6.98
C ALA A 179 -16.40 -25.57 -5.84
N SER A 180 -17.67 -25.21 -6.13
CA SER A 180 -18.76 -25.21 -5.15
C SER A 180 -19.02 -26.63 -4.60
N ILE A 181 -19.05 -27.63 -5.48
CA ILE A 181 -19.19 -29.05 -5.11
C ILE A 181 -18.01 -29.53 -4.23
N LEU A 182 -16.81 -29.02 -4.48
CA LEU A 182 -15.63 -29.34 -3.67
C LEU A 182 -15.64 -28.65 -2.30
N GLY A 183 -16.30 -27.49 -2.18
CA GLY A 183 -16.49 -26.74 -0.95
C GLY A 183 -15.16 -26.46 -0.23
N ARG A 184 -14.95 -27.09 0.93
CA ARG A 184 -13.70 -26.95 1.70
C ARG A 184 -12.46 -27.45 0.94
N ASN A 185 -12.62 -28.37 0.00
CA ASN A 185 -11.53 -28.92 -0.81
C ASN A 185 -11.19 -28.09 -2.05
N THR A 186 -11.78 -26.90 -2.24
CA THR A 186 -11.51 -26.04 -3.42
C THR A 186 -10.01 -25.76 -3.61
N GLY A 187 -9.26 -25.58 -2.51
CA GLY A 187 -7.81 -25.34 -2.56
C GLY A 187 -7.01 -26.47 -3.21
N LYS A 188 -7.56 -27.68 -3.34
CA LYS A 188 -6.89 -28.78 -4.05
C LYS A 188 -6.79 -28.55 -5.56
N ILE A 189 -7.59 -27.65 -6.14
CA ILE A 189 -7.49 -27.30 -7.56
C ILE A 189 -6.36 -26.28 -7.80
N PHE A 190 -5.95 -25.53 -6.78
CA PHE A 190 -4.96 -24.45 -6.91
C PHE A 190 -3.62 -24.90 -7.51
N PRO A 191 -3.03 -26.05 -7.10
CA PRO A 191 -1.80 -26.53 -7.74
C PRO A 191 -1.93 -26.71 -9.25
N LEU A 192 -3.07 -27.22 -9.73
CA LEU A 192 -3.33 -27.39 -11.16
C LEU A 192 -3.46 -26.05 -11.88
N TRP A 193 -4.21 -25.11 -11.29
CA TRP A 193 -4.32 -23.77 -11.85
C TRP A 193 -2.97 -23.06 -11.89
N LEU A 194 -2.10 -23.27 -10.90
CA LEU A 194 -0.74 -22.74 -10.90
C LEU A 194 0.13 -23.40 -11.96
N GLU A 195 0.05 -24.73 -12.14
CA GLU A 195 0.75 -25.45 -13.22
C GLU A 195 0.33 -24.96 -14.60
N ASP A 196 -0.97 -24.72 -14.80
CA ASP A 196 -1.54 -24.21 -16.05
C ASP A 196 -1.37 -22.69 -16.22
N GLY A 197 -0.67 -22.00 -15.29
CA GLY A 197 -0.39 -20.57 -15.38
C GLY A 197 -1.63 -19.67 -15.32
N VAL A 198 -2.68 -20.10 -14.62
CA VAL A 198 -3.92 -19.32 -14.47
C VAL A 198 -3.64 -18.03 -13.69
N THR A 199 -3.81 -16.87 -14.32
CA THR A 199 -3.63 -15.59 -13.63
C THR A 199 -4.62 -15.43 -12.46
N PRO A 200 -4.29 -14.71 -11.38
CA PRO A 200 -5.20 -14.46 -10.27
C PRO A 200 -6.57 -13.89 -10.66
N ILE A 201 -6.63 -13.00 -11.65
CA ILE A 201 -7.90 -12.47 -12.20
C ILE A 201 -8.77 -13.61 -12.74
N LYS A 202 -8.19 -14.50 -13.54
CA LYS A 202 -8.91 -15.66 -14.09
C LYS A 202 -9.36 -16.60 -12.97
N ALA A 203 -8.52 -16.87 -11.98
CA ALA A 203 -8.85 -17.70 -10.83
C ALA A 203 -10.02 -17.11 -10.02
N TYR A 204 -10.05 -15.78 -9.82
CA TYR A 204 -11.18 -15.08 -9.19
C TYR A 204 -12.50 -15.42 -9.88
N TYR A 205 -12.53 -15.36 -11.22
CA TYR A 205 -13.72 -15.69 -12.00
C TYR A 205 -14.02 -17.19 -12.06
N MET A 206 -13.12 -18.08 -11.67
CA MET A 206 -13.36 -19.53 -11.63
C MET A 206 -13.79 -20.00 -10.24
N MET A 207 -13.54 -19.20 -9.20
CA MET A 207 -13.95 -19.49 -7.84
C MET A 207 -15.42 -19.14 -7.59
N PRO A 208 -16.13 -19.91 -6.74
CA PRO A 208 -17.53 -19.66 -6.40
C PRO A 208 -17.58 -18.60 -5.28
N ILE A 209 -17.02 -17.43 -5.56
CA ILE A 209 -17.10 -16.26 -4.69
C ILE A 209 -18.55 -15.75 -4.80
N PRO A 210 -19.34 -15.79 -3.71
CA PRO A 210 -20.71 -15.30 -3.72
C PRO A 210 -20.76 -13.86 -4.23
N ARG A 211 -21.67 -13.59 -5.18
CA ARG A 211 -21.94 -12.22 -5.62
C ARG A 211 -22.62 -11.45 -4.50
N LYS A 212 -22.46 -10.13 -4.51
CA LYS A 212 -23.27 -9.24 -3.68
C LYS A 212 -24.74 -9.46 -4.04
N THR A 213 -25.50 -10.02 -3.11
CA THR A 213 -26.96 -9.96 -3.19
C THR A 213 -27.35 -8.55 -2.79
N THR A 214 -27.68 -7.73 -3.77
CA THR A 214 -28.31 -6.43 -3.52
C THR A 214 -29.70 -6.74 -2.94
N ILE A 215 -29.81 -6.83 -1.62
CA ILE A 215 -31.12 -6.92 -0.97
C ILE A 215 -31.75 -5.54 -1.17
N THR A 216 -32.60 -5.43 -2.19
CA THR A 216 -33.46 -4.27 -2.41
C THR A 216 -34.59 -4.32 -1.39
N GLY A 217 -34.29 -3.92 -0.16
CA GLY A 217 -35.22 -3.85 0.96
C GLY A 217 -34.75 -2.78 1.95
N VAL A 218 -35.69 -2.03 2.51
CA VAL A 218 -35.54 -0.74 3.24
C VAL A 218 -34.71 -0.82 4.54
N GLU A 219 -34.13 -1.96 4.86
CA GLU A 219 -33.24 -2.09 6.00
C GLU A 219 -31.80 -1.88 5.53
N LYS A 220 -31.20 -0.77 5.99
CA LYS A 220 -29.75 -0.55 5.98
C LYS A 220 -29.06 -1.60 6.86
N GLU A 221 -29.14 -2.88 6.48
CA GLU A 221 -28.24 -3.88 7.02
C GLU A 221 -26.84 -3.52 6.55
N LYS A 222 -25.94 -3.43 7.53
CA LYS A 222 -24.50 -3.15 7.35
C LYS A 222 -23.97 -3.91 6.13
N TYR A 223 -23.07 -3.28 5.37
CA TYR A 223 -22.40 -3.81 4.16
C TYR A 223 -21.51 -5.04 4.42
N GLN A 224 -21.93 -5.97 5.29
CA GLN A 224 -21.12 -7.07 5.76
C GLN A 224 -20.88 -8.08 4.63
N CYS A 225 -19.62 -8.20 4.25
CA CYS A 225 -19.15 -9.34 3.48
C CYS A 225 -19.53 -10.64 4.22
N THR A 226 -20.41 -11.46 3.62
CA THR A 226 -20.89 -12.70 4.25
C THR A 226 -19.71 -13.61 4.61
N ALA A 227 -19.83 -14.39 5.68
CA ALA A 227 -18.75 -15.28 6.11
C ALA A 227 -18.30 -16.25 5.00
N ALA A 228 -19.24 -16.74 4.19
CA ALA A 228 -18.95 -17.57 3.02
C ALA A 228 -18.11 -16.83 1.97
N ARG A 229 -18.43 -15.55 1.70
CA ARG A 229 -17.68 -14.74 0.75
C ARG A 229 -16.28 -14.41 1.25
N ARG A 230 -16.14 -14.00 2.52
CA ARG A 230 -14.83 -13.77 3.15
C ARG A 230 -13.91 -14.98 3.03
N SER A 231 -14.43 -16.16 3.39
CA SER A 231 -13.67 -17.41 3.30
C SER A 231 -13.19 -17.73 1.87
N MET A 232 -13.98 -17.41 0.85
CA MET A 232 -13.57 -17.64 -0.54
C MET A 232 -12.60 -16.58 -1.06
N LEU A 233 -12.72 -15.33 -0.62
CA LEU A 233 -11.76 -14.28 -0.93
C LEU A 233 -10.40 -14.54 -0.26
N GLU A 234 -10.38 -15.05 0.97
CA GLU A 234 -9.14 -15.49 1.65
C GLU A 234 -8.42 -16.58 0.86
N LYS A 235 -9.15 -17.62 0.44
CA LYS A 235 -8.57 -18.68 -0.42
C LYS A 235 -8.07 -18.14 -1.74
N TRP A 236 -8.76 -17.15 -2.31
CA TRP A 236 -8.30 -16.51 -3.52
C TRP A 236 -7.00 -15.72 -3.27
N LEU A 237 -6.86 -15.05 -2.13
CA LEU A 237 -5.60 -14.41 -1.73
C LEU A 237 -4.48 -15.43 -1.46
N ASP A 238 -4.80 -16.61 -0.90
CA ASP A 238 -3.83 -17.71 -0.79
C ASP A 238 -3.34 -18.12 -2.18
N TYR A 239 -4.24 -18.26 -3.15
CA TYR A 239 -3.87 -18.54 -4.53
C TYR A 239 -2.98 -17.44 -5.14
N VAL A 240 -3.31 -16.16 -4.89
CA VAL A 240 -2.49 -15.03 -5.38
C VAL A 240 -1.09 -15.08 -4.78
N HIS A 241 -0.98 -15.39 -3.50
CA HIS A 241 0.31 -15.56 -2.82
C HIS A 241 1.13 -16.69 -3.46
N ASP A 242 0.56 -17.89 -3.60
CA ASP A 242 1.22 -19.03 -4.23
C ASP A 242 1.65 -18.73 -5.68
N TYR A 243 0.83 -17.96 -6.41
CA TYR A 243 1.12 -17.51 -7.77
C TYR A 243 2.36 -16.60 -7.81
N VAL A 244 2.47 -15.66 -6.87
CA VAL A 244 3.62 -14.76 -6.75
C VAL A 244 4.86 -15.50 -6.26
N GLU A 245 4.74 -16.44 -5.32
CA GLU A 245 5.87 -17.25 -4.83
C GLU A 245 6.49 -18.12 -5.95
N LYS A 246 5.70 -18.53 -6.95
CA LYS A 246 6.21 -19.20 -8.16
C LYS A 246 6.99 -18.28 -9.12
N GLY A 247 7.18 -17.02 -8.76
CA GLY A 247 7.93 -16.03 -9.55
C GLY A 247 7.10 -15.28 -10.58
N HIS A 248 5.77 -15.43 -10.57
CA HIS A 248 4.90 -14.58 -11.38
C HIS A 248 4.66 -13.23 -10.71
N VAL A 249 4.31 -12.21 -11.51
CA VAL A 249 4.06 -10.86 -11.00
C VAL A 249 2.57 -10.61 -10.88
N TYR A 250 2.10 -10.28 -9.67
CA TYR A 250 0.75 -9.79 -9.41
C TYR A 250 0.76 -8.86 -8.19
N GLY A 251 0.60 -7.56 -8.42
CA GLY A 251 0.75 -6.53 -7.39
C GLY A 251 -0.52 -6.29 -6.56
N ASN A 252 -0.36 -5.56 -5.46
CA ASN A 252 -1.46 -5.17 -4.57
C ASN A 252 -2.45 -4.22 -5.26
N ASP A 253 -1.95 -3.37 -6.16
CA ASP A 253 -2.73 -2.52 -7.05
C ASP A 253 -3.73 -3.34 -7.88
N ALA A 254 -3.25 -4.42 -8.53
CA ALA A 254 -4.11 -5.31 -9.30
C ALA A 254 -5.14 -6.08 -8.44
N ILE A 255 -4.80 -6.39 -7.18
CA ILE A 255 -5.74 -6.99 -6.21
C ILE A 255 -6.83 -5.98 -5.86
N VAL A 256 -6.45 -4.75 -5.48
CA VAL A 256 -7.36 -3.67 -5.09
C VAL A 256 -8.30 -3.32 -6.23
N SER A 257 -7.76 -3.02 -7.41
CA SER A 257 -8.54 -2.68 -8.61
C SER A 257 -9.56 -3.77 -8.96
N LEU A 258 -9.16 -5.05 -8.91
CA LEU A 258 -10.10 -6.16 -9.17
C LEU A 258 -11.20 -6.22 -8.12
N LEU A 259 -10.86 -6.11 -6.83
CA LEU A 259 -11.85 -6.20 -5.77
C LEU A 259 -12.80 -5.02 -5.83
N VAL A 260 -12.31 -3.78 -5.94
CA VAL A 260 -13.16 -2.59 -6.04
C VAL A 260 -14.10 -2.67 -7.25
N ASP A 261 -13.63 -3.11 -8.41
CA ASP A 261 -14.48 -3.32 -9.60
C ASP A 261 -15.58 -4.38 -9.36
N LYS A 262 -15.28 -5.45 -8.62
CA LYS A 262 -16.22 -6.58 -8.44
C LYS A 262 -17.13 -6.47 -7.22
N GLN A 263 -16.75 -5.73 -6.20
CA GLN A 263 -17.48 -5.68 -4.94
C GLN A 263 -17.78 -4.27 -4.43
N GLY A 264 -17.12 -3.26 -5.00
CA GLY A 264 -17.21 -1.89 -4.55
C GLY A 264 -16.15 -1.54 -3.51
N LYS A 265 -16.02 -0.23 -3.27
CA LYS A 265 -15.02 0.34 -2.37
C LYS A 265 -15.29 -0.04 -0.92
N GLU A 266 -16.54 0.09 -0.48
CA GLU A 266 -16.95 -0.14 0.91
C GLU A 266 -16.70 -1.59 1.34
N GLU A 267 -17.11 -2.56 0.52
CA GLU A 267 -16.89 -3.98 0.80
C GLU A 267 -15.41 -4.35 0.79
N SER A 268 -14.61 -3.68 -0.05
CA SER A 268 -13.15 -3.88 -0.08
C SER A 268 -12.48 -3.32 1.16
N VAL A 269 -12.88 -2.13 1.63
CA VAL A 269 -12.44 -1.58 2.91
C VAL A 269 -12.77 -2.53 4.06
N GLU A 270 -14.01 -3.00 4.15
CA GLU A 270 -14.44 -3.91 5.22
C GLU A 270 -13.69 -5.25 5.16
N PHE A 271 -13.48 -5.80 3.97
CA PHE A 271 -12.76 -7.05 3.80
C PHE A 271 -11.30 -6.94 4.24
N PHE A 272 -10.57 -5.91 3.80
CA PHE A 272 -9.18 -5.73 4.21
C PHE A 272 -9.05 -5.41 5.70
N HIS A 273 -9.98 -4.64 6.25
CA HIS A 273 -10.04 -4.39 7.69
C HIS A 273 -10.30 -5.68 8.47
N TYR A 274 -11.18 -6.55 7.99
CA TYR A 274 -11.42 -7.87 8.57
C TYR A 274 -10.16 -8.75 8.55
N LEU A 275 -9.46 -8.81 7.42
CA LEU A 275 -8.21 -9.58 7.30
C LEU A 275 -7.19 -9.14 8.35
N ARG A 276 -7.05 -7.83 8.56
CA ARG A 276 -6.13 -7.25 9.54
C ARG A 276 -6.41 -7.74 10.97
N LEU A 277 -7.69 -7.85 11.34
CA LEU A 277 -8.11 -8.18 12.71
C LEU A 277 -8.15 -9.68 13.01
N HIS A 278 -8.51 -10.51 12.03
CA HIS A 278 -8.96 -11.88 12.29
C HIS A 278 -8.10 -12.96 11.64
N THR A 279 -7.02 -12.58 10.96
CA THR A 279 -6.21 -13.54 10.20
C THR A 279 -4.72 -13.37 10.48
N TYR A 280 -3.95 -14.41 10.17
CA TYR A 280 -2.48 -14.36 10.19
C TYR A 280 -1.90 -13.48 9.05
N LYS A 281 -2.75 -12.85 8.23
CA LYS A 281 -2.38 -12.04 7.07
C LYS A 281 -2.43 -10.53 7.35
N SER A 282 -2.14 -10.12 8.59
CA SER A 282 -2.22 -8.71 8.99
C SER A 282 -1.32 -7.79 8.17
N GLU A 283 -0.09 -8.22 7.86
CA GLU A 283 0.86 -7.45 7.04
C GLU A 283 0.39 -7.29 5.58
N VAL A 284 -0.18 -8.36 5.01
CA VAL A 284 -0.79 -8.31 3.67
C VAL A 284 -1.98 -7.36 3.68
N ALA A 285 -2.82 -7.42 4.73
CA ALA A 285 -3.96 -6.53 4.88
C ALA A 285 -3.53 -5.06 4.98
N VAL A 286 -2.49 -4.74 5.75
CA VAL A 286 -1.90 -3.39 5.81
C VAL A 286 -1.47 -2.92 4.43
N SER A 287 -0.79 -3.77 3.67
CA SER A 287 -0.32 -3.46 2.32
C SER A 287 -1.47 -3.26 1.32
N LEU A 288 -2.55 -4.02 1.45
CA LEU A 288 -3.77 -3.88 0.63
C LEU A 288 -4.58 -2.63 1.01
N GLN A 289 -4.70 -2.31 2.30
CA GLN A 289 -5.36 -1.10 2.78
C GLN A 289 -4.63 0.16 2.30
N ARG A 290 -3.30 0.11 2.33
CA ARG A 290 -2.44 1.15 1.78
C ARG A 290 -2.61 1.33 0.28
N ALA A 291 -2.58 0.24 -0.50
CA ALA A 291 -2.83 0.29 -1.94
C ALA A 291 -4.24 0.82 -2.26
N LEU A 292 -5.25 0.42 -1.47
CA LEU A 292 -6.61 0.93 -1.58
C LEU A 292 -6.69 2.44 -1.35
N ALA A 293 -6.02 2.96 -0.32
CA ALA A 293 -6.01 4.38 -0.04
C ALA A 293 -5.29 5.20 -1.13
N VAL A 294 -4.30 4.62 -1.81
CA VAL A 294 -3.62 5.26 -2.96
C VAL A 294 -4.52 5.28 -4.20
N GLU A 295 -5.15 4.15 -4.55
CA GLU A 295 -6.00 4.06 -5.76
C GLU A 295 -7.36 4.75 -5.57
N HIS A 296 -7.87 4.78 -4.35
CA HIS A 296 -9.19 5.31 -4.01
C HIS A 296 -9.14 6.15 -2.72
N PRO A 297 -8.56 7.37 -2.76
CA PRO A 297 -8.38 8.21 -1.57
C PRO A 297 -9.66 8.56 -0.81
N ASP A 298 -10.82 8.52 -1.49
CA ASP A 298 -12.14 8.72 -0.89
C ASP A 298 -12.52 7.62 0.13
N THR A 299 -11.86 6.46 0.09
CA THR A 299 -12.10 5.39 1.07
C THR A 299 -11.48 5.66 2.44
N LEU A 300 -10.55 6.61 2.56
CA LEU A 300 -9.85 6.93 3.81
C LEU A 300 -10.82 7.30 4.94
N GLU A 301 -11.89 8.04 4.64
CA GLU A 301 -12.87 8.42 5.66
C GLU A 301 -13.56 7.20 6.27
N LEU A 302 -13.91 6.21 5.43
CA LEU A 302 -14.49 4.95 5.90
C LEU A 302 -13.48 4.15 6.70
N MET A 303 -12.22 4.10 6.25
CA MET A 303 -11.14 3.41 6.95
C MET A 303 -10.88 4.03 8.34
N PHE A 304 -10.83 5.36 8.45
CA PHE A 304 -10.68 6.06 9.73
C PHE A 304 -11.79 5.73 10.71
N LYS A 305 -13.06 5.69 10.25
CA LYS A 305 -14.19 5.29 11.11
C LYS A 305 -14.01 3.88 11.67
N LEU A 306 -13.58 2.93 10.84
CA LEU A 306 -13.32 1.55 11.27
C LEU A 306 -12.12 1.47 12.23
N TRP A 307 -11.04 2.17 11.92
CA TRP A 307 -9.84 2.19 12.77
C TRP A 307 -10.08 2.86 14.13
N LEU A 308 -10.88 3.94 14.19
CA LEU A 308 -11.29 4.57 15.46
C LEU A 308 -12.15 3.62 16.30
N ASN A 309 -13.12 2.94 15.69
CA ASN A 309 -13.97 1.97 16.38
C ASN A 309 -13.15 0.85 17.03
N ASP A 310 -12.12 0.40 16.33
CA ASP A 310 -11.17 -0.62 16.79
C ASP A 310 -10.04 -0.09 17.68
N LYS A 311 -9.98 1.23 17.90
CA LYS A 311 -8.93 1.92 18.65
C LYS A 311 -7.53 1.61 18.11
N VAL A 312 -7.37 1.60 16.79
CA VAL A 312 -6.08 1.37 16.14
C VAL A 312 -5.12 2.50 16.48
N ASP A 313 -3.90 2.13 16.89
CA ASP A 313 -2.84 3.08 17.24
C ASP A 313 -2.54 4.04 16.07
N PRO A 314 -2.43 5.36 16.31
CA PRO A 314 -2.18 6.31 15.24
C PRO A 314 -0.88 6.09 14.46
N GLY A 315 0.17 5.53 15.07
CA GLY A 315 1.40 5.17 14.35
C GLY A 315 1.14 4.07 13.32
N LEU A 316 0.39 3.03 13.68
CA LEU A 316 -0.02 1.99 12.72
C LEU A 316 -0.95 2.55 11.64
N VAL A 317 -1.84 3.50 11.98
CA VAL A 317 -2.65 4.20 10.97
C VAL A 317 -1.78 4.97 10.01
N TYR A 318 -0.75 5.67 10.49
CA TYR A 318 0.22 6.36 9.62
C TYR A 318 0.84 5.40 8.61
N GLU A 319 1.29 4.23 9.05
CA GLU A 319 1.84 3.19 8.17
C GLU A 319 0.85 2.69 7.11
N MET A 320 -0.45 2.71 7.40
CA MET A 320 -1.50 2.31 6.44
C MET A 320 -1.90 3.43 5.48
N MET A 321 -1.46 4.67 5.72
CA MET A 321 -1.79 5.80 4.86
C MET A 321 -0.91 5.88 3.61
N PRO A 322 -1.42 6.51 2.53
CA PRO A 322 -0.63 6.75 1.31
C PRO A 322 0.71 7.42 1.56
N ILE A 323 0.78 8.29 2.58
CA ILE A 323 2.00 9.01 2.98
C ILE A 323 3.15 8.06 3.34
N ALA A 324 2.86 6.93 3.98
CA ALA A 324 3.86 5.92 4.34
C ALA A 324 4.06 4.85 3.26
N ALA A 325 3.21 4.84 2.22
CA ALA A 325 3.19 3.85 1.16
C ALA A 325 4.36 4.00 0.21
N GLU A 326 4.64 5.24 -0.13
CA GLU A 326 5.89 5.65 -0.74
C GLU A 326 6.97 5.33 0.30
N LYS A 327 7.84 4.36 0.02
CA LYS A 327 8.85 3.86 0.98
C LYS A 327 9.87 4.96 1.30
N GLY A 328 9.48 5.81 2.25
CA GLY A 328 10.06 7.12 2.51
C GLY A 328 9.27 8.20 1.76
N LEU A 329 9.31 9.42 2.28
CA LEU A 329 9.08 10.67 1.54
C LEU A 329 10.03 10.82 0.32
N LYS A 330 10.30 9.77 -0.46
CA LYS A 330 11.08 9.78 -1.70
C LYS A 330 10.32 10.47 -2.85
N GLY A 331 9.00 10.57 -2.74
CA GLY A 331 8.17 11.42 -3.59
C GLY A 331 8.36 12.91 -3.32
N LEU A 332 9.04 13.28 -2.24
CA LEU A 332 9.21 14.67 -1.83
C LEU A 332 10.32 15.39 -2.63
N HIS A 333 11.17 14.64 -3.34
CA HIS A 333 11.93 15.20 -4.46
C HIS A 333 11.00 15.77 -5.55
N ASN A 334 9.79 15.24 -5.69
CA ASN A 334 8.77 15.79 -6.58
C ASN A 334 7.84 16.74 -5.81
N ARG A 335 8.15 18.04 -5.90
CA ARG A 335 7.33 19.10 -5.29
C ARG A 335 5.87 19.09 -5.74
N GLU A 336 5.55 18.47 -6.87
CA GLU A 336 4.18 18.32 -7.35
C GLU A 336 3.30 17.50 -6.41
N TRP A 337 3.88 16.60 -5.60
CA TRP A 337 3.12 15.72 -4.69
C TRP A 337 2.97 16.30 -3.28
N TRP A 338 3.63 17.42 -2.98
CA TRP A 338 3.57 18.05 -1.65
C TRP A 338 2.16 18.44 -1.20
N PRO A 339 1.27 18.97 -2.07
CA PRO A 339 -0.13 19.20 -1.70
C PRO A 339 -0.84 17.91 -1.24
N ASP A 340 -0.67 16.80 -1.97
CA ASP A 340 -1.33 15.53 -1.64
C ASP A 340 -0.77 14.91 -0.34
N ILE A 341 0.54 15.02 -0.12
CA ILE A 341 1.18 14.60 1.14
C ILE A 341 0.63 15.42 2.30
N TYR A 342 0.53 16.74 2.13
CA TYR A 342 -0.02 17.65 3.13
C TYR A 342 -1.47 17.31 3.48
N ASP A 343 -2.33 17.13 2.49
CA ASP A 343 -3.75 16.82 2.69
C ASP A 343 -3.92 15.51 3.46
N ASN A 344 -3.13 14.49 3.12
CA ASN A 344 -3.13 13.24 3.85
C ASN A 344 -2.58 13.41 5.27
N LEU A 345 -1.54 14.22 5.49
CA LEU A 345 -0.99 14.49 6.81
C LEU A 345 -2.04 15.15 7.71
N MET A 346 -2.81 16.09 7.17
CA MET A 346 -3.90 16.74 7.90
C MET A 346 -5.01 15.75 8.27
N LYS A 347 -5.43 14.88 7.34
CA LYS A 347 -6.37 13.78 7.63
C LYS A 347 -5.87 12.86 8.74
N TRP A 348 -4.57 12.53 8.73
CA TRP A 348 -3.98 11.72 9.81
C TRP A 348 -3.99 12.45 11.16
N ARG A 349 -3.66 13.74 11.19
CA ARG A 349 -3.70 14.55 12.42
C ARG A 349 -5.12 14.67 12.97
N GLU A 350 -6.12 14.78 12.10
CA GLU A 350 -7.53 14.72 12.49
C GLU A 350 -7.88 13.37 13.13
N TYR A 351 -7.39 12.26 12.56
CA TYR A 351 -7.52 10.93 13.17
C TYR A 351 -6.84 10.87 14.56
N VAL A 352 -5.60 11.37 14.69
CA VAL A 352 -4.87 11.42 15.98
C VAL A 352 -5.68 12.20 17.03
N LYS A 353 -6.24 13.35 16.63
CA LYS A 353 -7.10 14.16 17.50
C LYS A 353 -8.34 13.37 17.93
N ALA A 354 -9.07 12.78 16.98
CA ALA A 354 -10.27 12.00 17.28
C ALA A 354 -9.98 10.79 18.19
N PHE A 355 -8.86 10.12 17.97
CA PHE A 355 -8.38 9.02 18.82
C PHE A 355 -8.10 9.52 20.25
N ASN A 356 -7.38 10.64 20.41
CA ASN A 356 -7.09 11.21 21.71
C ASN A 356 -8.36 11.70 22.44
N ASP A 357 -9.29 12.35 21.73
CA ASP A 357 -10.57 12.79 22.26
C ASP A 357 -11.37 11.59 22.81
N GLN A 358 -11.40 10.47 22.06
CA GLN A 358 -12.01 9.21 22.51
C GLN A 358 -11.33 8.64 23.76
N ARG A 359 -9.99 8.64 23.82
CA ARG A 359 -9.24 8.18 24.99
C ARG A 359 -9.50 9.05 26.22
N HIS A 360 -9.55 10.37 26.07
CA HIS A 360 -9.88 11.30 27.15
C HIS A 360 -11.28 11.06 27.69
N ALA A 361 -12.27 10.88 26.80
CA ALA A 361 -13.65 10.57 27.21
C ALA A 361 -13.73 9.25 28.00
N GLU A 362 -13.00 8.21 27.56
CA GLU A 362 -12.92 6.93 28.27
C GLU A 362 -12.27 7.07 29.66
N MET A 363 -11.17 7.81 29.76
CA MET A 363 -10.51 8.09 31.03
C MET A 363 -11.43 8.87 31.99
N GLU A 364 -12.14 9.87 31.49
CA GLU A 364 -13.08 10.65 32.31
C GLU A 364 -14.26 9.78 32.78
N TYR A 365 -14.80 8.93 31.90
CA TYR A 365 -15.83 7.97 32.25
C TYR A 365 -15.37 7.03 33.38
N HIS A 366 -14.18 6.44 33.26
CA HIS A 366 -13.62 5.56 34.27
C HIS A 366 -13.33 6.27 35.60
N ARG A 367 -12.83 7.52 35.55
CA ARG A 367 -12.61 8.35 36.75
C ARG A 367 -13.91 8.60 37.53
N LYS A 368 -15.03 8.78 36.83
CA LYS A 368 -16.34 9.05 37.45
C LYS A 368 -17.02 7.80 38.01
N HIS A 369 -16.80 6.62 37.43
CA HIS A 369 -17.59 5.42 37.72
C HIS A 369 -16.83 4.28 38.41
N THR A 370 -15.51 4.34 38.49
CA THR A 370 -14.69 3.30 39.13
C THR A 370 -13.98 3.88 40.35
N TYR A 371 -14.54 3.67 41.54
CA TYR A 371 -13.90 4.04 42.80
C TYR A 371 -12.66 3.16 43.04
N GLY A 372 -11.48 3.70 42.77
CA GLY A 372 -10.23 3.18 43.36
C GLY A 372 -9.45 2.10 42.59
N ILE A 373 -9.83 1.76 41.36
CA ILE A 373 -8.94 0.95 40.49
C ILE A 373 -8.14 1.91 39.62
N SER A 374 -6.83 1.98 39.86
CA SER A 374 -5.87 2.71 39.04
C SER A 374 -6.05 2.28 37.58
N SER A 375 -6.62 3.19 36.78
CA SER A 375 -6.84 2.99 35.35
C SER A 375 -5.46 2.83 34.69
N SER A 376 -5.15 1.61 34.28
CA SER A 376 -3.91 1.30 33.58
C SER A 376 -3.85 2.07 32.27
N SER A 377 -2.98 3.09 32.23
CA SER A 377 -2.36 3.74 31.08
C SER A 377 -3.13 3.66 29.75
N ALA A 378 -4.26 4.38 29.64
CA ALA A 378 -4.74 4.77 28.32
C ALA A 378 -3.73 5.79 27.75
N LYS A 379 -2.74 5.30 27.00
CA LYS A 379 -1.72 6.15 26.38
C LYS A 379 -2.41 6.99 25.29
N THR A 380 -2.30 8.31 25.41
CA THR A 380 -2.61 9.25 24.33
C THR A 380 -1.42 9.35 23.39
N PHE A 381 -1.68 9.72 22.15
CA PHE A 381 -0.65 9.93 21.14
C PHE A 381 -0.22 11.39 21.16
N SER A 382 0.99 11.66 21.66
CA SER A 382 1.49 13.02 21.88
C SER A 382 1.95 13.67 20.57
N GLU A 383 2.19 14.98 20.60
CA GLU A 383 2.77 15.73 19.48
C GLU A 383 4.19 15.24 19.16
N ASP A 384 4.98 14.87 20.18
CA ASP A 384 6.29 14.23 20.00
C ASP A 384 6.17 12.86 19.30
N ASP A 385 5.12 12.07 19.59
CA ASP A 385 4.87 10.81 18.87
C ASP A 385 4.53 11.10 17.38
N VAL A 386 3.79 12.17 17.09
CA VAL A 386 3.49 12.62 15.70
C VAL A 386 4.78 12.96 14.95
N PHE A 387 5.65 13.76 15.57
CA PHE A 387 6.93 14.16 14.98
C PHE A 387 7.87 12.96 14.79
N SER A 388 7.89 12.04 15.76
CA SER A 388 8.67 10.80 15.67
C SER A 388 8.27 9.97 14.45
N GLN A 389 6.97 9.85 14.17
CA GLN A 389 6.49 9.11 12.99
C GLN A 389 6.92 9.78 11.68
N LEU A 390 6.81 11.11 11.60
CA LEU A 390 7.28 11.84 10.42
C LEU A 390 8.77 11.58 10.18
N ILE A 391 9.60 11.71 11.21
CA ILE A 391 11.06 11.48 11.10
C ILE A 391 11.37 10.04 10.71
N LEU A 392 10.73 9.06 11.35
CA LEU A 392 10.95 7.63 11.10
C LEU A 392 10.70 7.25 9.63
N HIS A 393 9.77 7.94 8.97
CA HIS A 393 9.34 7.65 7.60
C HIS A 393 9.86 8.65 6.55
N SER A 394 10.84 9.49 6.90
CA SER A 394 11.35 10.52 6.01
C SER A 394 12.86 10.45 5.81
N VAL A 395 13.32 10.89 4.65
CA VAL A 395 14.71 11.34 4.46
C VAL A 395 14.80 12.75 5.04
N MET A 396 15.86 13.07 5.78
CA MET A 396 15.91 14.30 6.57
C MET A 396 15.92 15.56 5.68
N GLU A 397 16.69 15.53 4.59
CA GLU A 397 16.76 16.57 3.57
C GLU A 397 15.38 16.91 3.01
N ASP A 398 14.63 15.87 2.66
CA ASP A 398 13.27 15.97 2.14
C ASP A 398 12.34 16.54 3.21
N LEU A 399 12.37 15.99 4.43
CA LEU A 399 11.53 16.48 5.52
C LEU A 399 11.74 17.99 5.77
N VAL A 400 12.99 18.44 5.82
CA VAL A 400 13.32 19.87 6.01
C VAL A 400 12.79 20.72 4.87
N ALA A 401 12.95 20.29 3.61
CA ALA A 401 12.41 20.98 2.44
C ALA A 401 10.88 21.04 2.46
N PHE A 402 10.22 19.95 2.89
CA PHE A 402 8.77 19.88 3.05
C PHE A 402 8.24 20.85 4.09
N LEU A 403 8.92 20.94 5.25
CA LEU A 403 8.56 21.87 6.30
C LEU A 403 8.63 23.31 5.80
N GLY A 404 9.66 23.62 4.99
CA GLY A 404 9.77 24.91 4.32
C GLY A 404 8.62 25.22 3.37
N TYR A 405 8.14 24.21 2.63
CA TYR A 405 6.95 24.34 1.80
C TYR A 405 5.67 24.58 2.60
N ILE A 406 5.46 23.78 3.65
CA ILE A 406 4.29 23.92 4.51
C ILE A 406 4.28 25.32 5.17
N GLN A 407 5.43 25.81 5.62
CA GLN A 407 5.56 27.14 6.19
C GLN A 407 5.19 28.22 5.17
N SER A 408 5.88 28.23 4.03
CA SER A 408 5.73 29.28 3.02
C SER A 408 4.39 29.28 2.27
N VAL A 409 3.80 28.10 2.03
CA VAL A 409 2.60 27.98 1.18
C VAL A 409 1.34 27.76 2.00
N MET A 410 1.42 27.02 3.11
CA MET A 410 0.24 26.63 3.90
C MET A 410 0.08 27.44 5.19
N GLY A 411 1.06 28.27 5.57
CA GLY A 411 0.97 29.15 6.74
C GLY A 411 0.82 28.39 8.06
N MET A 412 1.47 27.23 8.18
CA MET A 412 1.43 26.42 9.40
C MET A 412 2.64 26.66 10.31
N ASP A 413 2.94 27.93 10.59
CA ASP A 413 4.14 28.35 11.31
C ASP A 413 4.26 27.66 12.68
N SER A 414 3.17 27.64 13.46
CA SER A 414 3.18 26.99 14.78
C SER A 414 3.53 25.49 14.73
N PHE A 415 3.04 24.75 13.74
CA PHE A 415 3.37 23.33 13.59
C PHE A 415 4.82 23.14 13.14
N VAL A 416 5.24 23.93 12.15
CA VAL A 416 6.59 23.86 11.58
C VAL A 416 7.64 24.25 12.62
N SER A 417 7.44 25.33 13.38
CA SER A 417 8.33 25.76 14.45
C SER A 417 8.48 24.70 15.54
N LYS A 418 7.38 24.04 15.95
CA LYS A 418 7.46 22.93 16.91
C LYS A 418 8.21 21.73 16.35
N MET A 419 8.02 21.41 15.07
CA MET A 419 8.76 20.33 14.41
C MET A 419 10.25 20.65 14.33
N TYR A 420 10.64 21.88 13.97
CA TYR A 420 12.05 22.29 13.98
C TYR A 420 12.66 22.21 15.37
N LYS A 421 11.97 22.69 16.41
CA LYS A 421 12.39 22.53 17.81
C LYS A 421 12.62 21.05 18.17
N TYR A 422 11.72 20.17 17.73
CA TYR A 422 11.87 18.74 17.94
C TYR A 422 13.08 18.16 17.18
N LEU A 423 13.31 18.57 15.93
CA LEU A 423 14.46 18.14 15.13
C LEU A 423 15.79 18.55 15.79
N PHE A 424 15.94 19.82 16.21
CA PHE A 424 17.14 20.29 16.92
C PHE A 424 17.40 19.52 18.22
N LYS A 425 16.34 19.07 18.90
CA LYS A 425 16.45 18.29 20.14
C LYS A 425 16.89 16.83 19.90
N THR A 426 16.53 16.25 18.76
CA THR A 426 16.62 14.79 18.53
C THR A 426 17.60 14.37 17.45
N SER A 427 18.04 15.30 16.59
CA SER A 427 18.80 15.01 15.38
C SER A 427 20.28 15.42 15.52
N PRO A 428 21.19 14.80 14.75
CA PRO A 428 22.62 15.13 14.78
C PRO A 428 22.91 16.46 14.06
N VAL A 429 24.13 16.96 14.21
CA VAL A 429 24.57 18.29 13.72
C VAL A 429 24.36 18.47 12.21
N GLU A 430 24.46 17.41 11.41
CA GLU A 430 24.24 17.46 9.96
C GLU A 430 22.80 17.89 9.61
N THR A 431 21.82 17.58 10.47
CA THR A 431 20.43 18.02 10.29
C THR A 431 20.28 19.53 10.51
N GLU A 432 21.08 20.11 11.41
CA GLU A 432 21.06 21.56 11.66
C GLU A 432 21.48 22.34 10.41
N ASP A 433 22.54 21.88 9.72
CA ASP A 433 23.04 22.56 8.53
C ASP A 433 22.01 22.52 7.38
N LEU A 434 21.23 21.44 7.25
CA LEU A 434 20.12 21.33 6.31
C LEU A 434 19.00 22.32 6.65
N ILE A 435 18.62 22.42 7.92
CA ILE A 435 17.61 23.38 8.40
C ILE A 435 18.08 24.81 8.11
N PHE A 436 19.34 25.12 8.42
CA PHE A 436 19.91 26.44 8.18
C PHE A 436 19.93 26.79 6.69
N ASP A 437 20.35 25.88 5.82
CA ASP A 437 20.31 26.11 4.37
C ASP A 437 18.90 26.37 3.88
N GLN A 438 17.92 25.62 4.39
CA GLN A 438 16.52 25.81 4.05
C GLN A 438 15.99 27.17 4.52
N TRP A 439 16.28 27.57 5.75
CA TRP A 439 15.86 28.87 6.29
C TRP A 439 16.47 30.05 5.53
N VAL A 440 17.74 29.94 5.12
CA VAL A 440 18.36 30.94 4.24
C VAL A 440 17.69 30.98 2.87
N LEU A 441 17.30 29.83 2.31
CA LEU A 441 16.58 29.78 1.03
C LEU A 441 15.17 30.38 1.11
N LEU A 442 14.51 30.26 2.25
CA LEU A 442 13.16 30.80 2.50
C LEU A 442 13.16 32.27 2.90
N ASP A 443 14.33 32.86 3.11
CA ASP A 443 14.47 34.26 3.50
C ASP A 443 13.83 34.59 4.86
N LEU A 444 13.90 33.66 5.82
CA LEU A 444 13.22 33.83 7.11
C LEU A 444 13.77 35.01 7.92
N GLU A 445 12.87 35.77 8.54
CA GLU A 445 13.20 36.87 9.46
C GLU A 445 13.81 36.33 10.76
N ALA A 446 14.55 37.19 11.48
CA ALA A 446 15.21 36.80 12.72
C ALA A 446 14.24 36.30 13.81
N ALA A 447 13.04 36.87 13.88
CA ALA A 447 12.00 36.43 14.80
C ALA A 447 11.49 35.02 14.47
N ASP A 448 11.20 34.71 13.20
CA ASP A 448 10.71 33.38 12.79
C ASP A 448 11.74 32.28 13.04
N VAL A 449 13.02 32.60 12.77
CA VAL A 449 14.17 31.73 13.07
C VAL A 449 14.26 31.49 14.57
N TYR A 450 14.18 32.56 15.37
CA TYR A 450 14.23 32.47 16.82
C TYR A 450 13.10 31.59 17.36
N ASP A 451 11.85 31.83 16.93
CA ASP A 451 10.66 31.08 17.33
C ASP A 451 10.70 29.59 16.93
N SER A 452 11.47 29.27 15.90
CA SER A 452 11.66 27.90 15.41
C SER A 452 12.83 27.16 16.07
N MET A 453 13.62 27.84 16.90
CA MET A 453 14.73 27.24 17.64
C MET A 453 14.35 26.85 19.08
N PRO A 454 14.97 25.82 19.67
CA PRO A 454 14.70 25.44 21.06
C PRO A 454 15.04 26.53 22.09
N ILE A 455 15.90 27.50 21.75
CA ILE A 455 16.26 28.63 22.62
C ILE A 455 15.08 29.57 22.91
N SER A 456 14.04 29.54 22.09
CA SER A 456 12.81 30.32 22.27
C SER A 456 11.87 29.72 23.33
N ILE A 457 12.18 28.52 23.82
CA ILE A 457 11.44 27.89 24.92
C ILE A 457 11.82 28.61 26.22
N ASP A 458 10.82 28.89 27.06
CA ASP A 458 11.00 29.54 28.36
C ASP A 458 12.10 28.85 29.18
N VAL A 459 12.95 29.65 29.84
CA VAL A 459 14.12 29.15 30.58
C VAL A 459 13.73 28.21 31.72
N ASP A 460 12.56 28.40 32.35
CA ASP A 460 12.08 27.51 33.40
C ASP A 460 11.53 26.20 32.84
N GLU A 461 10.96 26.22 31.63
CA GLU A 461 10.62 25.00 30.88
C GLU A 461 11.88 24.24 30.45
N LEU A 462 12.92 24.94 29.96
CA LEU A 462 14.23 24.34 29.67
C LEU A 462 14.86 23.70 30.90
N LYS A 463 14.77 24.34 32.07
CA LYS A 463 15.21 23.79 33.37
C LYS A 463 14.45 22.52 33.73
N ALA A 464 13.14 22.50 33.51
CA ALA A 464 12.30 21.34 33.78
C ALA A 464 12.66 20.15 32.87
N ILE A 465 12.95 20.41 31.60
CA ILE A 465 13.36 19.39 30.62
C ILE A 465 14.72 18.77 30.99
N HIS A 466 15.68 19.56 31.46
CA HIS A 466 17.07 19.12 31.64
C HIS A 466 17.46 18.77 33.09
N LYS A 467 16.48 18.57 34.00
CA LYS A 467 16.66 18.13 35.41
C LYS A 467 17.99 18.60 36.06
N GLY A 468 18.22 19.91 36.09
CA GLY A 468 19.33 20.52 36.84
C GLY A 468 20.54 21.04 36.04
N PHE A 469 20.48 21.11 34.70
CA PHE A 469 21.57 21.62 33.85
C PHE A 469 21.12 22.77 32.91
N ALA A 470 20.70 23.90 33.50
CA ALA A 470 20.16 25.04 32.74
C ALA A 470 21.18 25.79 31.86
N PRO A 471 22.43 26.09 32.33
CA PRO A 471 23.33 26.96 31.56
C PRO A 471 23.90 26.27 30.32
N GLN A 472 24.30 25.00 30.41
CA GLN A 472 24.92 24.31 29.28
C GLN A 472 23.94 24.06 28.13
N ALA A 473 22.71 23.64 28.43
CA ALA A 473 21.69 23.42 27.40
C ALA A 473 21.35 24.73 26.66
N PHE A 474 21.17 25.83 27.40
CA PHE A 474 20.96 27.14 26.79
C PHE A 474 22.14 27.58 25.93
N CYS A 475 23.38 27.35 26.39
CA CYS A 475 24.58 27.66 25.59
C CYS A 475 24.64 26.86 24.28
N VAL A 476 24.22 25.59 24.28
CA VAL A 476 24.17 24.77 23.05
C VAL A 476 23.19 25.37 22.04
N TYR A 477 21.96 25.71 22.46
CA TYR A 477 20.99 26.31 21.54
C TYR A 477 21.37 27.73 21.12
N LEU A 478 22.02 28.50 22.00
CA LEU A 478 22.56 29.82 21.65
C LEU A 478 23.67 29.68 20.61
N GLU A 479 24.53 28.68 20.74
CA GLU A 479 25.57 28.39 19.76
C GLU A 479 24.98 28.02 18.39
N GLN A 480 23.90 27.22 18.36
CA GLN A 480 23.18 26.91 17.12
C GLN A 480 22.59 28.18 16.47
N LEU A 481 21.96 29.07 17.25
CA LEU A 481 21.47 30.36 16.75
C LEU A 481 22.59 31.20 16.15
N LEU A 482 23.72 31.30 16.84
CA LEU A 482 24.86 32.07 16.37
C LEU A 482 25.50 31.47 15.11
N ARG A 483 25.53 30.13 14.98
CA ARG A 483 25.95 29.46 13.73
C ARG A 483 25.06 29.86 12.56
N TYR A 484 23.75 29.89 12.74
CA TYR A 484 22.83 30.34 11.70
C TYR A 484 23.06 31.82 11.33
N VAL A 485 23.15 32.70 12.34
CA VAL A 485 23.42 34.13 12.14
C VAL A 485 24.72 34.37 11.36
N ASP A 486 25.79 33.67 11.72
CA ASP A 486 27.08 33.78 11.02
C ASP A 486 26.96 33.30 9.56
N ARG A 487 26.17 32.24 9.31
CA ARG A 487 25.89 31.73 7.97
C ARG A 487 25.13 32.74 7.11
N VAL A 488 24.13 33.44 7.67
CA VAL A 488 23.40 34.50 6.96
C VAL A 488 24.33 35.68 6.63
N ARG A 489 25.10 36.15 7.61
CA ARG A 489 26.02 37.30 7.47
C ARG A 489 27.15 37.08 6.47
N THR A 490 27.56 35.83 6.26
CA THR A 490 28.60 35.48 5.27
C THR A 490 28.06 35.41 3.84
N ARG A 491 26.76 35.18 3.67
CA ARG A 491 26.13 34.97 2.35
C ARG A 491 25.61 36.27 1.73
N ASP A 492 24.97 37.11 2.55
CA ASP A 492 24.49 38.44 2.17
C ASP A 492 25.20 39.49 3.02
N GLN A 493 25.69 40.57 2.42
CA GLN A 493 26.31 41.69 3.16
C GLN A 493 25.37 42.14 4.29
N VAL A 494 25.72 41.76 5.52
CA VAL A 494 25.11 42.13 6.82
C VAL A 494 23.65 42.60 6.71
N ARG A 495 22.69 41.67 6.70
CA ARG A 495 21.27 42.03 6.90
C ARG A 495 21.09 42.67 8.27
N ALA A 496 20.48 43.87 8.31
CA ALA A 496 20.23 44.61 9.54
C ALA A 496 19.35 43.83 10.54
N GLU A 497 18.51 42.93 10.03
CA GLU A 497 17.61 42.07 10.80
C GLU A 497 18.33 41.06 11.70
N PHE A 498 19.59 40.72 11.40
CA PHE A 498 20.41 39.86 12.25
C PHE A 498 21.52 40.66 12.93
N SER A 499 21.27 41.93 13.28
CA SER A 499 22.19 42.74 14.10
C SER A 499 22.27 42.22 15.54
N ASP A 500 23.34 42.57 16.24
CA ASP A 500 23.52 42.11 17.64
C ASP A 500 22.41 42.67 18.54
N ASP A 501 21.95 43.89 18.30
CA ASP A 501 20.87 44.54 19.07
C ASP A 501 19.52 43.81 18.89
N VAL A 502 19.20 43.39 17.67
CA VAL A 502 17.98 42.60 17.39
C VAL A 502 18.06 41.23 18.07
N LEU A 503 19.20 40.55 17.99
CA LEU A 503 19.39 39.25 18.65
C LEU A 503 19.28 39.37 20.17
N ILE A 504 19.84 40.41 20.76
CA ILE A 504 19.70 40.68 22.20
C ILE A 504 18.25 40.94 22.58
N SER A 505 17.52 41.71 21.75
CA SER A 505 16.10 41.99 21.96
C SER A 505 15.27 40.70 21.98
N LEU A 506 15.48 39.80 21.00
CA LEU A 506 14.81 38.50 20.94
C LEU A 506 15.18 37.60 22.13
N LEU A 507 16.46 37.54 22.49
CA LEU A 507 16.91 36.73 23.63
C LEU A 507 16.30 37.21 24.97
N LYS A 508 16.05 38.52 25.10
CA LYS A 508 15.41 39.12 26.28
C LYS A 508 13.93 38.74 26.43
N GLU A 509 13.29 38.22 25.38
CA GLU A 509 11.90 37.75 25.48
C GLU A 509 11.75 36.56 26.43
N ASN A 510 12.77 35.70 26.51
CA ASN A 510 12.71 34.45 27.28
C ASN A 510 13.74 34.37 28.43
N ALA A 511 14.63 35.35 28.56
CA ALA A 511 15.64 35.36 29.61
C ALA A 511 15.89 36.76 30.16
N SER A 512 16.04 36.87 31.48
CA SER A 512 16.45 38.13 32.11
C SER A 512 17.83 38.56 31.62
N ALA A 513 18.09 39.87 31.59
CA ALA A 513 19.39 40.40 31.21
C ALA A 513 20.54 39.84 32.09
N GLU A 514 20.28 39.57 33.38
CA GLU A 514 21.26 38.96 34.28
C GLU A 514 21.57 37.51 33.87
N SER A 515 20.53 36.71 33.59
CA SER A 515 20.69 35.33 33.11
C SER A 515 21.43 35.27 31.77
N LEU A 516 21.09 36.17 30.84
CA LEU A 516 21.79 36.27 29.55
C LEU A 516 23.26 36.63 29.71
N ARG A 517 23.61 37.55 30.63
CA ARG A 517 25.02 37.85 30.95
C ARG A 517 25.76 36.61 31.40
N ASP A 518 25.16 35.80 32.27
CA ASP A 518 25.78 34.59 32.78
C ASP A 518 25.94 33.52 31.70
N TYR A 519 24.94 33.34 30.83
CA TYR A 519 25.03 32.42 29.69
C TYR A 519 26.10 32.86 28.69
N LEU A 520 26.17 34.15 28.36
CA LEU A 520 27.20 34.66 27.43
C LEU A 520 28.60 34.58 28.04
N LYS A 521 28.77 34.80 29.35
CA LYS A 521 30.05 34.56 30.03
C LYS A 521 30.45 33.08 29.94
N GLU A 522 29.51 32.17 30.11
CA GLU A 522 29.77 30.73 30.01
C GLU A 522 30.15 30.33 28.58
N LEU A 523 29.39 30.77 27.58
CA LEU A 523 29.72 30.60 26.16
C LEU A 523 31.11 31.16 25.83
N GLY A 524 31.48 32.28 26.46
CA GLY A 524 32.77 32.94 26.32
C GLY A 524 33.97 32.16 26.86
N LYS A 525 33.75 31.10 27.65
CA LYS A 525 34.81 30.17 28.09
C LYS A 525 35.21 29.18 27.00
N GLY A 526 34.38 29.01 25.97
CA GLY A 526 34.60 28.09 24.85
C GLY A 526 35.29 28.72 23.65
N HIS A 527 35.11 28.10 22.48
CA HIS A 527 35.70 28.54 21.22
C HIS A 527 35.03 29.79 20.61
N ARG A 528 33.93 30.28 21.22
CA ARG A 528 33.13 31.44 20.78
C ARG A 528 33.41 32.73 21.57
N LYS A 529 34.56 32.82 22.24
CA LYS A 529 34.92 33.94 23.14
C LYS A 529 34.68 35.34 22.56
N GLU A 530 35.09 35.57 21.33
CA GLU A 530 34.97 36.88 20.67
C GLU A 530 33.50 37.25 20.42
N ARG A 531 32.71 36.32 19.86
CA ARG A 531 31.29 36.52 19.59
C ARG A 531 30.49 36.75 20.88
N ALA A 532 30.79 35.97 21.93
CA ALA A 532 30.17 36.15 23.24
C ALA A 532 30.48 37.52 23.85
N SER A 533 31.71 38.03 23.65
CA SER A 533 32.11 39.36 24.13
C SER A 533 31.37 40.49 23.39
N GLN A 534 31.12 40.34 22.09
CA GLN A 534 30.34 41.29 21.29
C GLN A 534 28.89 41.37 21.77
N LEU A 535 28.25 40.21 21.97
CA LEU A 535 26.87 40.13 22.47
C LEU A 535 26.74 40.66 23.90
N LEU A 536 27.75 40.43 24.76
CA LEU A 536 27.79 41.04 26.10
C LEU A 536 27.85 42.56 26.03
N ALA A 537 28.68 43.11 25.14
CA ALA A 537 28.77 44.55 24.94
C ALA A 537 27.44 45.14 24.43
N ALA A 538 26.77 44.46 23.50
CA ALA A 538 25.44 44.85 23.02
C ALA A 538 24.38 44.80 24.13
N LEU A 539 24.38 43.73 24.94
CA LEU A 539 23.49 43.58 26.09
C LEU A 539 23.70 44.66 27.17
N ASP A 540 24.95 45.08 27.38
CA ASP A 540 25.30 46.17 28.29
C ASP A 540 24.91 47.54 27.76
N ALA A 541 24.95 47.73 26.43
CA ALA A 541 24.54 48.98 25.78
C ALA A 541 23.02 49.17 25.73
N ASP A 542 22.25 48.07 25.74
CA ASP A 542 20.78 48.03 25.75
C ASP A 542 20.17 48.02 27.17
N GLY A 543 20.99 48.26 28.21
CA GLY A 543 20.65 48.12 29.64
C GLY A 543 20.23 49.39 30.36
#